data_AF-A0A160F552-F1
#
_entry.id   AF-A0A160F552-F1
#
_cell.length_a   1.000
_cell.length_b   1.000
_cell.length_c   1.000
_cell.angle_alpha   90.00
_cell.angle_beta   90.00
_cell.angle_gamma   90.00
#
_symmetry.space_group_name_H-M   'P 1'
#
loop_
_entity.id
_entity.type
_entity.pdbx_description
1 polymer ?
#
loop_
_entity_poly.entity_id
_entity_poly.type
_entity_poly.pdbx_seq_one_letter_code
_entity_poly.pdbx_strand_id
1 'polypeptide(L)'
;MTFTKKMIKECHQVLKDNGILFLSDLSVHDAEFGIGVEIEKNMFERPHRPYRPVYFLSKDHLDEFDVFDIEEVKPFSYLESHPGESTEHEHHLLIIVGRKTI
;
A
#
# COMPACT_ATOMS: atom_id res chain seq x y z
N MET A 1 -6.03 -9.35 13.84
CA MET A 1 -5.30 -9.44 12.56
C MET A 1 -5.80 -8.28 11.72
N THR A 2 -4.90 -7.41 11.25
CA THR A 2 -5.22 -6.25 10.41
C THR A 2 -5.82 -6.69 9.06
N PHE A 3 -6.62 -5.83 8.41
CA PHE A 3 -7.09 -6.08 7.05
C PHE A 3 -5.92 -6.32 6.10
N THR A 4 -4.83 -5.56 6.26
CA THR A 4 -3.60 -5.72 5.49
C THR A 4 -2.99 -7.12 5.71
N LYS A 5 -2.73 -7.53 6.95
CA LYS A 5 -2.18 -8.89 7.23
C LYS A 5 -3.09 -9.99 6.68
N LYS A 6 -4.41 -9.80 6.68
CA LYS A 6 -5.33 -10.76 6.06
C LYS A 6 -5.12 -10.83 4.55
N MET A 7 -5.15 -9.68 3.86
CA MET A 7 -4.98 -9.59 2.41
C MET A 7 -3.65 -10.19 1.95
N ILE A 8 -2.55 -9.85 2.64
CA ILE A 8 -1.22 -10.38 2.34
C ILE A 8 -1.16 -11.90 2.51
N LYS A 9 -1.82 -12.47 3.53
CA LYS A 9 -1.92 -13.93 3.71
C LYS A 9 -2.70 -14.60 2.59
N GLU A 10 -3.81 -14.02 2.13
CA GLU A 10 -4.56 -14.55 0.99
C GLU A 10 -3.71 -14.52 -0.29
N CYS A 11 -2.97 -13.43 -0.54
CA CYS A 11 -2.00 -13.36 -1.64
C CYS A 11 -0.93 -14.46 -1.54
N HIS A 12 -0.38 -14.69 -0.35
CA HIS A 12 0.60 -15.74 -0.11
C HIS A 12 0.03 -17.14 -0.41
N GLN A 13 -1.23 -17.40 -0.05
CA GLN A 13 -1.88 -18.71 -0.27
C GLN A 13 -2.05 -19.04 -1.76
N VAL A 14 -2.37 -18.05 -2.60
CA VAL A 14 -2.62 -18.27 -4.03
C VAL A 14 -1.34 -18.30 -4.88
N LEU A 15 -0.23 -17.77 -4.37
CA LEU A 15 1.06 -17.80 -5.05
C LEU A 15 1.68 -19.20 -4.98
N LYS A 16 2.33 -19.62 -6.08
CA LYS A 16 3.17 -20.83 -6.10
C LYS A 16 4.46 -20.58 -5.32
N ASP A 17 5.17 -21.65 -4.97
CA ASP A 17 6.50 -21.56 -4.38
C ASP A 17 7.43 -20.75 -5.30
N ASN A 18 8.25 -19.87 -4.72
CA ASN A 18 9.04 -18.85 -5.42
C ASN A 18 8.21 -17.80 -6.19
N GLY A 19 6.90 -17.72 -5.94
CA GLY A 19 6.04 -16.68 -6.47
C GLY A 19 6.43 -15.30 -5.93
N ILE A 20 6.26 -14.27 -6.77
CA ILE A 20 6.61 -12.90 -6.43
C ILE A 20 5.35 -12.11 -6.08
N LEU A 21 5.36 -11.50 -4.90
CA LEU A 21 4.49 -10.38 -4.56
C LEU A 21 5.15 -9.11 -5.08
N PHE A 22 4.43 -8.38 -5.93
CA PHE A 22 4.78 -7.01 -6.31
C PHE A 22 3.61 -6.11 -5.93
N LEU A 23 3.84 -5.16 -5.03
CA LEU A 23 2.82 -4.23 -4.55
C LEU A 23 3.35 -2.80 -4.63
N SER A 24 2.55 -1.90 -5.18
CA SER A 24 2.82 -0.47 -5.26
C SER A 24 1.57 0.26 -4.83
N ASP A 25 1.69 1.11 -3.81
CA ASP A 25 0.60 1.93 -3.30
C ASP A 25 1.13 3.24 -2.71
N LEU A 26 0.22 4.16 -2.37
CA LEU A 26 0.57 5.41 -1.70
C LEU A 26 1.36 5.12 -0.42
N SER A 27 2.36 5.94 -0.15
CA SER A 27 3.18 5.84 1.06
C SER A 27 2.72 6.83 2.12
N VAL A 28 3.13 6.62 3.36
CA VAL A 28 2.92 7.61 4.45
C VAL A 28 3.59 8.97 4.21
N HIS A 29 4.35 9.13 3.13
CA HIS A 29 4.92 10.41 2.70
C HIS A 29 4.07 11.14 1.66
N ASP A 30 2.98 10.52 1.19
CA ASP A 30 2.04 11.14 0.27
C ASP A 30 1.26 12.28 0.94
N ALA A 31 0.95 13.34 0.18
CA ALA A 31 0.21 14.49 0.69
C ALA A 31 -1.21 14.12 1.18
N GLU A 32 -1.76 13.00 0.73
CA GLU A 32 -3.07 12.51 1.16
C GLU A 32 -3.04 11.70 2.47
N PHE A 33 -1.85 11.39 3.02
CA PHE A 33 -1.73 10.66 4.28
C PHE A 33 -2.37 11.44 5.43
N GLY A 34 -3.21 10.76 6.23
CA GLY A 34 -3.91 11.39 7.35
C GLY A 34 -5.23 12.08 6.99
N ILE A 35 -5.63 12.13 5.71
CA ILE A 35 -6.91 12.72 5.32
C ILE A 35 -8.06 11.76 5.58
N GLY A 36 -8.95 12.11 6.51
CA GLY A 36 -10.17 11.38 6.81
C GLY A 36 -10.16 10.78 8.21
N VAL A 37 -10.96 9.73 8.42
CA VAL A 37 -11.02 9.00 9.69
C VAL A 37 -10.13 7.77 9.58
N GLU A 38 -9.15 7.62 10.47
CA GLU A 38 -8.34 6.40 10.56
C GLU A 38 -9.20 5.25 11.08
N ILE A 39 -9.43 4.24 10.24
CA ILE A 39 -10.26 3.06 10.57
C ILE A 39 -9.42 1.82 10.92
N GLU A 40 -8.16 1.83 10.49
CA GLU A 40 -7.10 0.90 10.84
C GLU A 40 -5.76 1.64 10.68
N LYS A 41 -4.66 1.13 11.25
CA LYS A 41 -3.35 1.77 11.15
C LYS A 41 -3.00 2.08 9.69
N ASN A 42 -2.75 3.35 9.39
CA ASN A 42 -2.47 3.88 8.04
C ASN A 42 -3.60 3.67 7.02
N MET A 43 -4.82 3.36 7.45
CA MET A 43 -6.00 3.20 6.60
C MET A 43 -7.04 4.26 6.93
N PHE A 44 -7.39 5.08 5.94
CA PHE A 44 -8.28 6.23 6.15
C PHE A 44 -9.53 6.14 5.28
N GLU A 45 -10.70 6.32 5.89
CA GLU A 45 -11.95 6.53 5.18
C GLU A 45 -12.16 8.03 4.90
N ARG A 46 -12.30 8.39 3.62
CA ARG A 46 -12.41 9.79 3.20
C ARG A 46 -13.84 10.31 3.31
N PRO A 47 -14.05 11.54 3.84
CA PRO A 47 -15.39 12.11 4.03
C PRO A 47 -16.25 12.17 2.76
N HIS A 48 -15.61 12.37 1.61
CA HIS A 48 -16.28 12.54 0.30
C HIS A 48 -16.22 11.29 -0.59
N ARG A 49 -15.66 10.17 -0.10
CA ARG A 49 -15.56 8.89 -0.82
C ARG A 49 -15.87 7.73 0.14
N PRO A 50 -17.12 7.61 0.63
CA PRO A 50 -17.49 6.57 1.57
C PRO A 50 -17.28 5.17 0.96
N TYR A 51 -16.96 4.19 1.80
CA TYR A 51 -16.69 2.80 1.41
C TYR A 51 -15.48 2.60 0.48
N ARG A 52 -14.59 3.59 0.38
CA ARG A 52 -13.31 3.49 -0.34
C ARG A 52 -12.16 3.93 0.58
N PRO A 53 -11.84 3.13 1.61
CA PRO A 53 -10.70 3.42 2.45
C PRO A 53 -9.40 3.31 1.65
N VAL A 54 -8.42 4.13 2.01
CA VAL A 54 -7.10 4.13 1.38
C VAL A 54 -6.06 3.74 2.43
N TYR A 55 -5.29 2.69 2.14
CA TYR A 55 -4.20 2.25 2.98
C TYR A 55 -2.87 2.81 2.46
N PHE A 56 -2.03 3.32 3.37
CA PHE A 56 -0.75 3.92 3.04
C PHE A 56 0.40 3.05 3.55
N LEU A 57 1.29 2.68 2.64
CA LEU A 57 2.47 1.85 2.92
C LEU A 57 3.52 2.62 3.71
N SER A 58 4.18 1.91 4.63
CA SER A 58 5.30 2.44 5.40
C SER A 58 6.41 1.41 5.55
N LYS A 59 7.66 1.88 5.55
CA LYS A 59 8.82 1.07 5.92
C LYS A 59 8.78 0.63 7.39
N ASP A 60 8.05 1.36 8.25
CA ASP A 60 7.94 1.05 9.67
C ASP A 60 6.95 -0.10 9.96
N HIS A 61 6.21 -0.56 8.95
CA HIS A 61 5.15 -1.55 9.07
C HIS A 61 5.33 -2.74 8.10
N LEU A 62 6.59 -3.09 7.80
CA LEU A 62 6.90 -4.24 6.96
C LEU A 62 6.60 -5.59 7.65
N ASP A 63 6.35 -5.60 8.96
CA ASP A 63 5.90 -6.79 9.69
C ASP A 63 4.52 -7.29 9.23
N GLU A 64 3.76 -6.47 8.48
CA GLU A 64 2.53 -6.89 7.81
C GLU A 64 2.76 -7.83 6.63
N PHE A 65 4.01 -7.92 6.17
CA PHE A 65 4.45 -8.71 5.03
C PHE A 65 5.33 -9.92 5.43
N ASP A 66 5.29 -10.30 6.71
CA ASP A 66 6.14 -11.34 7.33
C ASP A 66 6.02 -12.75 6.73
N VAL A 67 4.98 -13.01 5.93
CA VAL A 67 4.80 -14.26 5.17
C VAL A 67 5.58 -14.28 3.85
N PHE A 68 6.25 -13.20 3.48
CA PHE A 68 7.14 -13.11 2.32
C PHE A 68 8.56 -12.79 2.75
N ASP A 69 9.54 -13.30 2.01
CA ASP A 69 10.92 -12.81 2.09
C ASP A 69 11.00 -11.50 1.29
N ILE A 70 11.16 -10.36 1.98
CA ILE A 70 11.13 -9.03 1.35
C ILE A 70 12.47 -8.73 0.69
N GLU A 71 12.46 -8.70 -0.65
CA GLU A 71 13.66 -8.49 -1.47
C GLU A 71 13.91 -7.02 -1.78
N GLU A 72 12.86 -6.22 -1.95
CA GLU A 72 12.97 -4.80 -2.30
C GLU A 72 11.89 -3.95 -1.61
N VAL A 73 12.31 -2.80 -1.09
CA VAL A 73 11.40 -1.73 -0.62
C VAL A 73 11.90 -0.39 -1.16
N LYS A 74 11.18 0.16 -2.13
CA LYS A 74 11.66 1.29 -2.93
C LYS A 74 10.63 2.43 -2.96
N PRO A 75 11.00 3.65 -2.55
CA PRO A 75 10.15 4.81 -2.75
C PRO A 75 10.11 5.16 -4.24
N PHE A 76 8.95 5.63 -4.69
CA PHE A 76 8.74 6.11 -6.05
C PHE A 76 7.85 7.35 -6.00
N SER A 77 8.07 8.30 -6.89
CA SER A 77 7.21 9.48 -6.99
C SER A 77 6.91 9.77 -8.45
N TYR A 78 5.67 10.17 -8.72
CA TYR A 78 5.24 10.56 -10.06
C TYR A 78 4.26 11.72 -9.99
N LEU A 79 4.26 12.53 -11.05
CA LEU A 79 3.25 13.56 -11.26
C LEU A 79 2.03 12.92 -11.92
N GLU A 80 0.88 13.01 -11.25
CA GLU A 80 -0.40 12.60 -11.80
C GLU A 80 -1.20 13.80 -12.30
N SER A 81 -1.80 13.62 -13.48
CA SER A 81 -2.82 14.52 -14.02
C SER A 81 -4.13 13.76 -14.13
N HIS A 82 -5.10 14.06 -13.28
CA HIS A 82 -6.45 13.51 -13.44
C HIS A 82 -7.24 14.31 -14.48
N PRO A 83 -7.82 13.68 -15.52
CA PRO A 83 -8.68 14.37 -16.46
C PRO A 83 -9.88 15.01 -15.75
N GLY A 84 -9.98 16.34 -15.81
CA GLY A 84 -11.05 17.10 -15.15
C GLY A 84 -10.64 17.76 -13.83
N GLU A 85 -9.46 17.48 -13.31
CA GLU A 85 -8.84 18.24 -12.21
C GLU A 85 -7.79 19.19 -12.79
N SER A 86 -7.80 20.46 -12.36
CA SER A 86 -6.96 21.51 -12.96
C SER A 86 -5.53 21.54 -12.44
N THR A 87 -5.15 20.56 -11.61
CA THR A 87 -3.92 20.58 -10.84
C THR A 87 -3.21 19.25 -10.92
N GLU A 88 -2.07 19.26 -11.62
CA GLU A 88 -1.03 18.24 -11.42
C GLU A 88 -0.70 18.18 -9.93
N HIS A 89 -0.60 16.97 -9.39
CA HIS A 89 -0.09 16.75 -8.05
C HIS A 89 0.87 15.56 -8.07
N GLU A 90 1.86 15.62 -7.18
CA GLU A 90 2.85 14.57 -7.01
C GLU A 90 2.32 13.55 -6.01
N HIS A 91 2.38 12.27 -6.39
CA HIS A 91 2.14 11.17 -5.48
C HIS A 91 3.46 10.54 -5.02
N HIS A 92 3.53 10.21 -3.73
CA HIS A 92 4.66 9.49 -3.14
C HIS A 92 4.23 8.06 -2.79
N LEU A 93 4.76 7.08 -3.52
CA LEU A 93 4.44 5.67 -3.40
C LEU A 93 5.58 4.90 -2.74
N LEU A 94 5.23 3.71 -2.25
CA LEU A 94 6.18 2.69 -1.85
C LEU A 94 5.94 1.44 -2.69
N ILE A 95 7.00 0.90 -3.26
CA ILE A 95 7.03 -0.40 -3.91
C ILE A 95 7.57 -1.41 -2.90
N ILE A 96 6.89 -2.53 -2.74
CA ILE A 96 7.33 -3.69 -1.96
C ILE A 96 7.38 -4.89 -2.90
N VAL A 97 8.54 -5.55 -2.95
CA VAL A 97 8.74 -6.82 -3.65
C VAL A 97 9.09 -7.88 -2.62
N GLY A 98 8.30 -8.95 -2.61
CA GLY A 98 8.51 -10.09 -1.72
C GLY A 98 8.45 -11.41 -2.47
N ARG A 99 9.20 -12.41 -2.01
CA ARG A 99 9.19 -13.76 -2.56
C ARG A 99 8.54 -14.73 -1.59
N LYS A 100 7.65 -15.57 -2.10
CA LYS A 100 7.13 -16.71 -1.34
C LYS A 100 8.21 -17.78 -1.23
N THR A 101 8.68 -18.01 -0.01
CA THR A 101 9.54 -19.14 0.36
C THR A 101 8.68 -20.33 0.80
N ILE A 102 9.26 -21.53 0.79
CA ILE A 102 8.56 -22.81 1.02
C ILE A 102 8.06 -22.91 2.46
#